data_AF-A0A7V6YH33-F1
#
_entry.id   AF-A0A7V6YH33-F1
#
_cell.length_a   1.000
_cell.length_b   1.000
_cell.length_c   1.000
_cell.angle_alpha   90.00
_cell.angle_beta   90.00
_cell.angle_gamma   90.00
#
_symmetry.space_group_name_H-M   'P 1'
#
loop_
_entity.id
_entity.type
_entity.pdbx_description
1 polymer ?
#
loop_
_entity_poly.entity_id
_entity_poly.type
_entity_poly.pdbx_seq_one_letter_code
_entity_poly.pdbx_strand_id
1 'polypeptide(L)'
;AKAKELGLSGTHFVNPHGLPEPDHYSTAKDLALLARQYLLRFPHMLQYHSTPSYTYNNITQQNYNGLLKYPEIDGLKTGRLTGTYNLIATGQKDGYRLLAVILGAGSEREREADAYALLTYGFNNYQAMKVGDQGQEYGTVRVYKGKKGRVAAVLPEDLMVTVLKGETPEVKADLPKYLEAPVQAGAPIGELVVQTRDGEKRYPLVAQEEIPRGNFLKVFFHSIWLTLRGLFS
;
A
#
# COMPACT_ATOMS: atom_id res chain seq x y z
N ALA A 1 -7.45 -11.03 17.10
CA ALA A 1 -8.30 -10.89 15.90
C ALA A 1 -7.74 -9.85 14.91
N LYS A 2 -7.64 -8.57 15.28
CA LYS A 2 -7.24 -7.49 14.34
C LYS A 2 -5.85 -7.65 13.72
N ALA A 3 -4.85 -8.07 14.50
CA ALA A 3 -3.49 -8.31 14.00
C ALA A 3 -3.46 -9.31 12.82
N LYS A 4 -4.26 -10.39 12.91
CA LYS A 4 -4.42 -11.38 11.84
C LYS A 4 -5.09 -10.80 10.59
N GLU A 5 -6.14 -10.00 10.76
CA GLU A 5 -6.83 -9.31 9.65
C GLU A 5 -5.88 -8.38 8.88
N LEU A 6 -4.96 -7.72 9.60
CA LEU A 6 -3.97 -6.82 9.02
C LEU A 6 -2.72 -7.54 8.48
N GLY A 7 -2.64 -8.87 8.58
CA GLY A 7 -1.50 -9.66 8.11
C GLY A 7 -0.23 -9.53 8.97
N LEU A 8 -0.36 -9.14 10.25
CA LEU A 8 0.76 -8.97 11.18
C LEU A 8 1.23 -10.32 11.74
N SER A 9 1.91 -11.10 10.90
CA SER A 9 2.26 -12.50 11.18
C SER A 9 3.28 -12.72 12.31
N GLY A 10 4.10 -11.71 12.61
CA GLY A 10 5.08 -11.72 13.70
C GLY A 10 4.65 -10.91 14.91
N THR A 11 3.34 -10.73 15.14
CA THR A 11 2.82 -9.87 16.21
C THR A 11 1.75 -10.56 17.06
N HIS A 12 1.90 -10.44 18.38
CA HIS A 12 0.91 -10.84 19.37
C HIS A 12 0.77 -9.76 20.45
N PHE A 13 -0.45 -9.23 20.61
CA PHE A 13 -0.77 -8.20 21.60
C PHE A 13 -1.52 -8.85 22.76
N VAL A 14 -0.98 -8.72 23.97
CA VAL A 14 -1.59 -9.26 25.20
C VAL A 14 -2.35 -8.17 25.96
N ASN A 15 -1.91 -6.91 25.86
CA ASN A 15 -2.49 -5.77 26.56
C ASN A 15 -2.51 -4.52 25.66
N PRO A 16 -3.32 -3.49 25.99
CA PRO A 16 -3.47 -2.31 25.12
C PRO A 16 -2.36 -1.25 25.29
N HIS A 17 -1.58 -1.30 26.37
CA HIS A 17 -0.60 -0.26 26.73
C HIS A 17 0.86 -0.62 26.43
N GLY A 18 1.14 -1.89 26.11
CA GLY A 18 2.50 -2.37 25.80
C GLY A 18 3.39 -2.56 27.03
N LEU A 19 2.80 -2.76 28.23
CA LEU A 19 3.64 -3.16 29.39
C LEU A 19 4.09 -4.61 29.19
N PRO A 20 5.25 -5.00 29.74
CA PRO A 20 5.78 -6.35 29.59
C PRO A 20 4.76 -7.40 30.06
N GLU A 21 4.46 -8.34 29.17
CA GLU A 21 3.69 -9.56 29.46
C GLU A 21 4.32 -10.71 28.67
N PRO A 22 4.25 -11.94 29.17
CA PRO A 22 4.59 -13.13 28.40
C PRO A 22 3.84 -13.11 27.06
N ASP A 23 4.54 -13.46 25.97
CA ASP A 23 4.00 -13.48 24.62
C ASP A 23 3.54 -12.11 24.04
N HIS A 24 3.87 -10.97 24.65
CA HIS A 24 3.64 -9.67 24.02
C HIS A 24 4.82 -9.28 23.12
N TYR A 25 4.66 -9.37 21.78
CA TYR A 25 5.74 -9.10 20.83
C TYR A 25 5.25 -8.56 19.48
N SER A 26 6.17 -7.98 18.71
CA SER A 26 5.95 -7.54 17.33
C SER A 26 7.29 -7.51 16.56
N THR A 27 7.25 -7.15 15.27
CA THR A 27 8.44 -6.97 14.43
C THR A 27 8.43 -5.59 13.78
N ALA A 28 9.59 -5.11 13.32
CA ALA A 28 9.68 -3.83 12.62
C ALA A 28 8.78 -3.80 11.36
N LYS A 29 8.73 -4.91 10.62
CA LYS A 29 7.88 -5.08 9.44
C LYS A 29 6.40 -4.95 9.78
N ASP A 30 5.94 -5.67 10.81
CA ASP A 30 4.54 -5.64 11.20
C ASP A 30 4.12 -4.28 11.75
N LEU A 31 4.98 -3.62 12.53
CA LEU A 31 4.72 -2.27 13.02
C LEU A 31 4.67 -1.24 11.87
N ALA A 32 5.50 -1.39 10.83
CA ALA A 32 5.43 -0.56 9.64
C ALA A 32 4.11 -0.78 8.87
N LEU A 33 3.67 -2.03 8.73
CA LEU A 33 2.38 -2.37 8.12
C LEU A 33 1.21 -1.80 8.93
N LEU A 34 1.23 -1.96 10.26
CA LEU A 34 0.23 -1.42 11.17
C LEU A 34 0.16 0.11 11.06
N ALA A 35 1.29 0.80 11.13
CA ALA A 35 1.37 2.25 11.02
C ALA A 35 0.84 2.75 9.67
N ARG A 36 1.22 2.08 8.57
CA ARG A 36 0.69 2.40 7.22
C ARG A 36 -0.83 2.27 7.18
N GLN A 37 -1.37 1.15 7.63
CA GLN A 37 -2.83 0.91 7.63
C GLN A 37 -3.57 1.89 8.54
N TYR A 38 -3.00 2.20 9.71
CA TYR A 38 -3.54 3.20 10.63
C TYR A 38 -3.63 4.59 9.99
N LEU A 39 -2.55 5.05 9.35
CA LEU A 39 -2.52 6.37 8.71
C LEU A 39 -3.41 6.46 7.47
N LEU A 40 -3.51 5.40 6.68
CA LEU A 40 -4.44 5.36 5.53
C LEU A 40 -5.90 5.42 5.99
N ARG A 41 -6.25 4.72 7.08
CA ARG A 41 -7.62 4.67 7.59
C ARG A 41 -8.01 5.89 8.43
N PHE A 42 -7.05 6.49 9.14
CA PHE A 42 -7.29 7.59 10.07
C PHE A 42 -6.27 8.72 9.87
N PRO A 43 -6.20 9.36 8.69
CA PRO A 43 -5.18 10.36 8.39
C PRO A 43 -5.22 11.57 9.34
N HIS A 44 -6.42 11.95 9.80
CA HIS A 44 -6.62 13.04 10.76
C HIS A 44 -5.95 12.80 12.13
N MET A 45 -5.58 11.56 12.45
CA MET A 45 -4.88 11.27 13.71
C MET A 45 -3.49 11.89 13.79
N LEU A 46 -2.86 12.22 12.66
CA LEU A 46 -1.57 12.91 12.63
C LEU A 46 -1.62 14.23 13.41
N GLN A 47 -2.76 14.91 13.49
CA GLN A 47 -2.91 16.13 14.29
C GLN A 47 -2.55 15.90 15.78
N TYR A 48 -2.85 14.72 16.31
CA TYR A 48 -2.52 14.37 17.69
C TYR A 48 -1.07 13.93 17.82
N HIS A 49 -0.56 13.14 16.86
CA HIS A 49 0.81 12.64 16.89
C HIS A 49 1.86 13.74 16.66
N SER A 50 1.50 14.79 15.92
CA SER A 50 2.34 15.96 15.65
C SER A 50 2.20 17.08 16.69
N THR A 51 1.28 16.94 17.66
CA THR A 51 1.13 17.93 18.74
C THR A 51 2.40 17.96 19.60
N PRO A 52 3.14 19.09 19.68
CA PRO A 52 4.43 19.14 20.38
C PRO A 52 4.31 19.00 21.91
N SER A 53 3.21 19.48 22.48
CA SER A 53 2.93 19.36 23.92
C SER A 53 1.44 19.44 24.20
N TYR A 54 1.02 18.89 25.33
CA TYR A 54 -0.37 18.91 25.77
C TYR A 54 -0.44 19.17 27.27
N THR A 55 -1.35 20.07 27.68
CA THR A 55 -1.59 20.39 29.09
C THR A 55 -2.83 19.68 29.59
N TYR A 56 -2.67 18.87 30.64
CA TYR A 56 -3.76 18.22 31.33
C TYR A 56 -3.58 18.41 32.83
N ASN A 57 -4.66 18.79 33.54
CA ASN A 57 -4.64 19.02 34.98
C ASN A 57 -3.50 19.96 35.43
N ASN A 58 -3.33 21.08 34.71
CA ASN A 58 -2.27 22.08 34.91
C ASN A 58 -0.82 21.57 34.74
N ILE A 59 -0.63 20.38 34.17
CA ILE A 59 0.69 19.80 33.90
C ILE A 59 0.86 19.68 32.39
N THR A 60 1.84 20.40 31.85
CA THR A 60 2.24 20.32 30.45
C THR A 60 3.20 19.17 30.23
N GLN A 61 2.84 18.26 29.33
CA GLN A 61 3.67 17.13 28.92
C GLN A 61 4.16 17.36 27.49
N GLN A 62 5.45 17.17 27.28
CA GLN A 62 6.06 17.25 25.95
C GLN A 62 5.83 15.93 25.20
N ASN A 63 5.71 16.02 23.88
CA ASN A 63 5.74 14.85 23.04
C ASN A 63 7.14 14.22 23.10
N TYR A 64 7.19 12.93 23.38
CA TYR A 64 8.46 12.20 23.50
C TYR A 64 9.15 11.95 22.14
N ASN A 65 8.49 12.25 21.02
CA ASN A 65 9.10 12.18 19.70
C ASN A 65 9.92 13.45 19.42
N GLY A 66 11.23 13.42 19.72
CA GLY A 66 12.15 14.54 19.50
C GLY A 66 12.37 14.89 18.02
N LEU A 67 11.87 14.08 17.08
CA LEU A 67 11.95 14.35 15.65
C LEU A 67 10.91 15.35 15.14
N LEU A 68 9.90 15.72 15.93
CA LEU A 68 8.91 16.75 15.54
C LEU A 68 9.51 18.15 15.33
N LYS A 69 10.79 18.35 15.68
CA LYS A 69 11.55 19.56 15.34
C LYS A 69 11.84 19.68 13.83
N TYR A 70 11.77 18.58 13.08
CA TYR A 70 11.98 18.56 11.64
C TYR A 70 10.64 18.76 10.92
N PRO A 71 10.53 19.74 10.00
CA PRO A 71 9.25 20.14 9.42
C PRO A 71 8.57 19.04 8.59
N GLU A 72 9.34 18.11 8.05
CA GLU A 72 8.83 16.97 7.29
C GLU A 72 8.30 15.83 8.17
N ILE A 73 8.57 15.83 9.48
CA ILE A 73 8.22 14.74 10.41
C ILE A 73 7.02 15.13 11.27
N ASP A 74 5.99 14.28 11.29
CA ASP A 74 4.70 14.55 11.92
C ASP A 74 4.16 13.35 12.74
N GLY A 75 5.00 12.38 13.06
CA GLY A 75 4.63 11.24 13.90
C GLY A 75 5.77 10.22 14.10
N LEU A 76 5.53 9.07 14.73
CA LEU A 76 4.24 8.56 15.21
C LEU A 76 4.28 8.19 16.70
N LYS A 77 5.15 7.26 17.11
CA LYS A 77 5.14 6.77 18.48
C LYS A 77 6.51 6.28 18.95
N THR A 78 6.91 6.74 20.13
CA THR A 78 8.04 6.21 20.89
C THR A 78 7.62 5.07 21.82
N GLY A 79 8.53 4.15 22.08
CA GLY A 79 8.41 3.10 23.09
C GLY A 79 9.73 2.92 23.83
N ARG A 80 9.66 2.51 25.09
CA ARG A 80 10.83 2.23 25.93
C ARG A 80 10.53 1.01 26.79
N LEU A 81 11.46 0.06 26.76
CA LEU A 81 11.55 -1.02 27.75
C LEU A 81 12.91 -0.89 28.46
N THR A 82 13.13 -1.67 29.52
CA THR A 82 14.37 -1.61 30.30
C THR A 82 15.59 -1.80 29.39
N GLY A 83 16.33 -0.71 29.15
CA GLY A 83 17.53 -0.70 28.32
C GLY A 83 17.31 -0.66 26.79
N THR A 84 16.07 -0.54 26.30
CA THR A 84 15.79 -0.47 24.85
C THR A 84 14.87 0.68 24.47
N TYR A 85 15.15 1.27 23.31
CA TYR A 85 14.47 2.46 22.81
C TYR A 85 13.92 2.19 21.39
N ASN A 86 12.61 2.36 21.24
CA ASN A 86 11.86 2.01 20.03
C ASN A 86 11.12 3.24 19.47
N LEU A 87 11.08 3.41 18.15
CA LEU A 87 10.40 4.54 17.49
C LEU A 87 9.81 4.09 16.16
N ILE A 88 8.54 4.42 15.97
CA ILE A 88 7.92 4.50 14.64
C ILE A 88 7.86 5.98 14.30
N ALA A 89 8.65 6.41 13.31
CA ALA A 89 8.65 7.77 12.79
C ALA A 89 7.97 7.80 11.42
N THR A 90 7.27 8.89 11.12
CA THR A 90 6.73 9.15 9.78
C THR A 90 6.97 10.59 9.38
N GLY A 91 7.18 10.78 8.09
CA GLY A 91 7.29 12.11 7.51
C GLY A 91 6.86 12.13 6.06
N GLN A 92 6.61 13.33 5.55
CA GLN A 92 6.18 13.58 4.19
C GLN A 92 7.03 14.66 3.53
N LYS A 93 7.49 14.36 2.32
CA LYS A 93 8.28 15.26 1.48
C LYS A 93 7.98 14.98 0.02
N ASP A 94 7.96 16.01 -0.82
CA ASP A 94 7.80 15.89 -2.27
C ASP A 94 6.58 15.04 -2.70
N GLY A 95 5.46 15.17 -1.97
CA GLY A 95 4.20 14.51 -2.30
C GLY A 95 4.08 13.05 -1.87
N TYR A 96 5.06 12.48 -1.16
CA TYR A 96 4.97 11.11 -0.65
C TYR A 96 5.43 10.97 0.81
N ARG A 97 4.96 9.92 1.46
CA ARG A 97 5.15 9.65 2.89
C ARG A 97 5.99 8.41 3.12
N LEU A 98 6.91 8.49 4.06
CA LEU A 98 7.74 7.38 4.52
C LEU A 98 7.48 7.04 5.98
N LEU A 99 7.84 5.81 6.34
CA LEU A 99 7.82 5.26 7.68
C LEU A 99 9.21 4.68 7.99
N ALA A 100 9.74 4.98 9.17
CA ALA A 100 10.93 4.35 9.72
C ALA A 100 10.58 3.69 11.05
N VAL A 101 10.95 2.42 11.23
CA VAL A 101 10.72 1.66 12.46
C VAL A 101 12.04 1.21 13.03
N ILE A 102 12.41 1.76 14.19
CA ILE A 102 13.61 1.44 14.93
C ILE A 102 13.20 0.67 16.19
N LEU A 103 13.78 -0.50 16.39
CA LEU A 103 13.57 -1.33 17.57
C LEU A 103 14.91 -1.64 18.23
N GLY A 104 14.99 -1.55 19.55
CA GLY A 104 16.15 -2.01 20.31
C GLY A 104 17.37 -1.09 20.30
N ALA A 105 17.24 0.19 19.95
CA ALA A 105 18.33 1.14 20.08
C ALA A 105 18.77 1.28 21.55
N GLY A 106 20.04 1.61 21.79
CA GLY A 106 20.64 1.70 23.13
C GLY A 106 20.38 3.02 23.86
N SER A 107 19.91 4.06 23.16
CA SER A 107 19.50 5.34 23.77
C SER A 107 18.38 6.05 23.00
N GLU A 108 17.75 7.04 23.63
CA GLU A 108 16.78 7.93 22.96
C GLU A 108 17.42 8.69 21.80
N ARG A 109 18.66 9.17 22.00
CA ARG A 109 19.43 9.89 20.98
C ARG A 109 19.75 9.02 19.78
N GLU A 110 20.19 7.79 20.01
CA GLU A 110 20.51 6.82 18.95
C GLU A 110 19.25 6.47 18.14
N ARG A 111 18.15 6.12 18.82
CA ARG A 111 16.87 5.85 18.18
C ARG A 111 16.40 6.96 17.25
N GLU A 112 16.51 8.21 17.70
CA GLU A 112 16.12 9.38 16.90
C GLU A 112 17.08 9.62 15.74
N ALA A 113 18.39 9.47 15.96
CA ALA A 113 19.40 9.60 14.91
C ALA A 113 19.19 8.57 13.80
N ASP A 114 18.96 7.30 14.15
CA ASP A 114 18.75 6.22 13.19
C ASP A 114 17.46 6.40 12.39
N ALA A 115 16.36 6.77 13.07
CA ALA A 115 15.09 7.04 12.39
C ALA A 115 15.20 8.22 11.42
N TYR A 116 15.85 9.31 11.84
CA TYR A 116 16.07 10.47 10.99
C TYR A 116 16.99 10.14 9.80
N ALA A 117 18.05 9.37 10.02
CA ALA A 117 18.95 8.93 8.95
C ALA A 117 18.23 8.05 7.92
N LEU A 118 17.38 7.13 8.37
CA LEU A 118 16.62 6.23 7.50
C LEU A 118 15.57 6.99 6.67
N LEU A 119 14.81 7.90 7.30
CA LEU A 119 13.86 8.77 6.59
C LEU A 119 14.59 9.66 5.57
N THR A 120 15.69 10.29 5.99
CA THR A 120 16.53 11.14 5.12
C THR A 120 17.06 10.35 3.93
N TYR A 121 17.55 9.13 4.15
CA TYR A 121 18.00 8.24 3.08
C TYR A 121 16.87 7.97 2.08
N GLY A 122 15.68 7.63 2.56
CA GLY A 122 14.49 7.43 1.73
C GLY A 122 14.17 8.68 0.89
N PHE A 123 14.07 9.84 1.53
CA PHE A 123 13.78 11.10 0.84
C PHE A 123 14.83 11.53 -0.18
N ASN A 124 16.10 11.20 0.07
CA ASN A 124 17.18 11.59 -0.81
C ASN A 124 17.33 10.66 -2.03
N ASN A 125 17.03 9.38 -1.88
CA ASN A 125 17.28 8.37 -2.91
C ASN A 125 16.04 7.92 -3.68
N TYR A 126 14.83 8.14 -3.13
CA TYR A 126 13.57 7.72 -3.75
C TYR A 126 12.71 8.90 -4.16
N GLN A 127 11.77 8.62 -5.06
CA GLN A 127 10.71 9.54 -5.47
C GLN A 127 9.41 8.76 -5.72
N ALA A 128 8.28 9.45 -5.57
CA ALA A 128 7.01 8.94 -6.08
C ALA A 128 6.86 9.34 -7.55
N MET A 129 6.73 8.36 -8.42
CA MET A 129 6.47 8.54 -9.84
C MET A 129 5.03 8.15 -10.16
N LYS A 130 4.33 9.01 -10.89
CA LYS A 130 3.01 8.70 -11.43
C LYS A 130 3.16 7.77 -12.64
N VAL A 131 2.55 6.59 -12.57
CA VAL A 131 2.55 5.58 -13.65
C VAL A 131 1.34 5.75 -14.56
N GLY A 132 0.22 6.19 -14.00
CA GLY A 132 -0.99 6.48 -14.78
C GLY A 132 -2.09 7.12 -13.97
N ASP A 133 -3.05 7.68 -14.68
CA ASP A 133 -4.26 8.29 -14.15
C ASP A 133 -5.39 7.27 -13.99
N GLN A 134 -6.31 7.54 -13.06
CA GLN A 134 -7.59 6.83 -12.99
C GLN A 134 -8.29 6.82 -14.36
N GLY A 135 -8.75 5.65 -14.79
CA GLY A 135 -9.47 5.47 -16.06
C GLY A 135 -8.55 5.40 -17.29
N GLN A 136 -7.23 5.57 -17.15
CA GLN A 136 -6.28 5.36 -18.24
C GLN A 136 -6.35 3.91 -18.73
N GLU A 137 -6.46 3.73 -20.05
CA GLU A 137 -6.53 2.43 -20.70
C GLU A 137 -5.14 1.83 -20.94
N TYR A 138 -4.97 0.55 -20.58
CA TYR A 138 -3.74 -0.22 -20.76
C TYR A 138 -3.91 -1.40 -21.74
N GLY A 139 -5.05 -1.47 -22.42
CA GLY A 139 -5.33 -2.44 -23.46
C GLY A 139 -6.79 -2.86 -23.47
N THR A 140 -7.15 -3.71 -24.44
CA THR A 140 -8.50 -4.25 -24.56
C THR A 140 -8.50 -5.77 -24.61
N VAL A 141 -9.41 -6.38 -23.87
CA VAL A 141 -9.58 -7.83 -23.77
C VAL A 141 -10.78 -8.26 -24.61
N ARG A 142 -10.64 -9.33 -25.41
CA ARG A 142 -11.75 -9.90 -26.18
C ARG A 142 -12.76 -10.57 -25.24
N VAL A 143 -14.05 -10.32 -25.45
CA VAL A 143 -15.13 -10.89 -24.64
C VAL A 143 -16.02 -11.77 -25.51
N TYR A 144 -16.06 -13.07 -25.18
CA TYR A 144 -17.00 -14.01 -25.76
C TYR A 144 -18.34 -13.97 -25.03
N LYS A 145 -19.37 -14.46 -25.73
CA LYS A 145 -20.76 -14.54 -25.23
C LYS A 145 -21.38 -13.20 -24.77
N GLY A 146 -20.70 -12.07 -24.97
CA GLY A 146 -21.15 -10.74 -24.54
C GLY A 146 -21.93 -9.95 -25.60
N LYS A 147 -22.69 -8.94 -25.18
CA LYS A 147 -23.30 -7.96 -26.10
C LYS A 147 -22.23 -7.24 -26.91
N LYS A 148 -21.20 -6.72 -26.23
CA LYS A 148 -19.95 -6.20 -26.82
C LYS A 148 -18.90 -7.30 -26.92
N GLY A 149 -17.98 -7.14 -27.88
CA GLY A 149 -16.94 -8.14 -28.19
C GLY A 149 -15.58 -7.87 -27.54
N ARG A 150 -15.39 -6.71 -26.91
CA ARG A 150 -14.17 -6.30 -26.22
C ARG A 150 -14.51 -5.38 -25.05
N VAL A 151 -13.66 -5.36 -24.03
CA VAL A 151 -13.68 -4.41 -22.91
C VAL A 151 -12.30 -3.79 -22.72
N ALA A 152 -12.23 -2.51 -22.39
CA ALA A 152 -11.00 -1.84 -22.02
C ALA A 152 -10.60 -2.17 -20.58
N ALA A 153 -9.31 -2.45 -20.37
CA ALA A 153 -8.70 -2.62 -19.06
C ALA A 153 -8.08 -1.29 -18.63
N VAL A 154 -8.60 -0.73 -17.53
CA VAL A 154 -8.25 0.61 -17.06
C VAL A 154 -7.75 0.59 -15.63
N LEU A 155 -6.98 1.61 -15.24
CA LEU A 155 -6.64 1.82 -13.83
C LEU A 155 -7.88 2.24 -13.03
N PRO A 156 -8.16 1.60 -11.88
CA PRO A 156 -9.28 1.98 -11.01
C PRO A 156 -9.06 3.30 -10.27
N GLU A 157 -7.80 3.69 -10.06
CA GLU A 157 -7.37 4.89 -9.33
C GLU A 157 -6.01 5.37 -9.87
N ASP A 158 -5.63 6.60 -9.54
CA ASP A 158 -4.30 7.14 -9.84
C ASP A 158 -3.21 6.24 -9.25
N LEU A 159 -2.26 5.81 -10.10
CA LEU A 159 -1.19 4.92 -9.67
C LEU A 159 0.12 5.68 -9.48
N MET A 160 0.53 5.78 -8.22
CA MET A 160 1.86 6.27 -7.82
C MET A 160 2.73 5.11 -7.35
N VAL A 161 3.98 5.06 -7.82
CA VAL A 161 4.96 4.04 -7.42
C VAL A 161 6.23 4.70 -6.87
N THR A 162 6.79 4.10 -5.82
CA THR A 162 8.08 4.51 -5.28
C THR A 162 9.20 3.87 -6.09
N VAL A 163 10.08 4.69 -6.65
CA VAL A 163 11.25 4.29 -7.47
C VAL A 163 12.49 5.02 -6.98
N LEU A 164 13.67 4.53 -7.38
CA LEU A 164 14.90 5.28 -7.17
C LEU A 164 14.88 6.57 -8.01
N LYS A 165 15.49 7.64 -7.51
CA LYS A 165 15.61 8.89 -8.27
C LYS A 165 16.37 8.65 -9.57
N GLY A 166 15.83 9.19 -10.67
CA GLY A 166 16.36 9.00 -12.02
C GLY A 166 16.03 7.65 -12.65
N GLU A 167 15.30 6.78 -11.96
CA GLU A 167 14.77 5.55 -12.53
C GLU A 167 13.47 5.80 -13.29
N THR A 168 13.35 5.19 -14.47
CA THR A 168 12.09 5.07 -15.20
C THR A 168 11.67 3.59 -15.14
N PRO A 169 10.55 3.25 -14.47
CA PRO A 169 10.10 1.88 -14.37
C PRO A 169 9.57 1.39 -15.72
N GLU A 170 9.75 0.10 -16.00
CA GLU A 170 9.11 -0.53 -17.15
C GLU A 170 7.67 -0.92 -16.77
N VAL A 171 6.71 -0.61 -17.64
CA VAL A 171 5.28 -0.80 -17.38
C VAL A 171 4.67 -1.65 -18.49
N LYS A 172 4.07 -2.79 -18.13
CA LYS A 172 3.45 -3.74 -19.06
C LYS A 172 2.07 -4.18 -18.55
N ALA A 173 1.11 -4.31 -19.44
CA ALA A 173 -0.19 -4.89 -19.11
C ALA A 173 -0.15 -6.41 -19.30
N ASP A 174 -0.46 -7.14 -18.23
CA ASP A 174 -0.69 -8.58 -18.23
C ASP A 174 -2.20 -8.83 -18.29
N LEU A 175 -2.68 -9.07 -19.51
CA LEU A 175 -4.11 -9.22 -19.82
C LEU A 175 -4.41 -10.65 -20.28
N PRO A 176 -5.56 -11.22 -19.88
CA PRO A 176 -5.97 -12.53 -20.34
C PRO A 176 -6.27 -12.52 -21.84
N LYS A 177 -6.11 -13.68 -22.48
CA LYS A 177 -6.39 -13.84 -23.93
C LYS A 177 -7.84 -13.49 -24.28
N TYR A 178 -8.78 -13.82 -23.39
CA TYR A 178 -10.19 -13.49 -23.51
C TYR A 178 -10.91 -13.59 -22.17
N LEU A 179 -12.11 -13.01 -22.11
CA LEU A 179 -13.10 -13.17 -21.04
C LEU A 179 -14.39 -13.76 -21.60
N GLU A 180 -15.26 -14.26 -20.73
CA GLU A 180 -16.63 -14.61 -21.06
C GLU A 180 -17.61 -13.70 -20.32
N ALA A 181 -18.71 -13.33 -20.98
CA ALA A 181 -19.75 -12.53 -20.37
C ALA A 181 -20.63 -13.32 -19.36
N PRO A 182 -21.16 -12.69 -18.30
CA PRO A 182 -21.11 -11.24 -18.05
C PRO A 182 -19.80 -10.76 -17.43
N VAL A 183 -19.35 -9.56 -17.81
CA VAL A 183 -18.24 -8.84 -17.17
C VAL A 183 -18.83 -7.62 -16.48
N GLN A 184 -18.61 -7.44 -15.18
CA GLN A 184 -19.09 -6.27 -14.44
C GLN A 184 -18.13 -5.10 -14.63
N ALA A 185 -18.65 -3.87 -14.68
CA ALA A 185 -17.81 -2.68 -14.59
C ALA A 185 -17.02 -2.69 -13.27
N GLY A 186 -15.74 -2.35 -13.31
CA GLY A 186 -14.87 -2.40 -12.13
C GLY A 186 -14.38 -3.80 -11.73
N ALA A 187 -14.80 -4.87 -12.43
CA ALA A 187 -14.27 -6.20 -12.18
C ALA A 187 -12.77 -6.25 -12.53
N PRO A 188 -11.90 -6.85 -11.70
CA PRO A 188 -10.50 -7.10 -12.08
C PRO A 188 -10.43 -8.01 -13.30
N ILE A 189 -9.75 -7.56 -14.36
CA ILE A 189 -9.63 -8.30 -15.63
C ILE A 189 -8.19 -8.46 -16.10
N GLY A 190 -7.22 -8.05 -15.29
CA GLY A 190 -5.79 -8.18 -15.58
C GLY A 190 -4.97 -7.39 -14.58
N GLU A 191 -3.68 -7.26 -14.86
CA GLU A 191 -2.75 -6.56 -14.00
C GLU A 191 -1.85 -5.63 -14.81
N LEU A 192 -1.51 -4.49 -14.22
CA LEU A 192 -0.41 -3.66 -14.65
C LEU A 192 0.84 -4.10 -13.89
N VAL A 193 1.81 -4.63 -14.62
CA VAL A 193 3.11 -5.05 -14.13
C VAL A 193 4.07 -3.88 -14.23
N VAL A 194 4.53 -3.40 -13.08
CA VAL A 194 5.51 -2.32 -12.95
C VAL A 194 6.82 -2.93 -12.47
N GLN A 195 7.83 -2.94 -13.33
CA GLN A 195 9.16 -3.42 -13.02
C GLN A 195 10.06 -2.25 -12.61
N THR A 196 10.57 -2.32 -11.38
CA THR A 196 11.59 -1.39 -10.88
C THR A 196 12.87 -2.16 -10.55
N ARG A 197 13.93 -1.44 -10.17
CA ARG A 197 15.19 -1.98 -9.65
C ARG A 197 14.99 -2.75 -8.34
N ASP A 198 13.98 -2.37 -7.55
CA ASP A 198 13.63 -3.04 -6.30
C ASP A 198 12.75 -4.29 -6.52
N GLY A 199 12.30 -4.52 -7.76
CA GLY A 199 11.54 -5.71 -8.15
C GLY A 199 10.25 -5.41 -8.93
N GLU A 200 9.50 -6.48 -9.16
CA GLU A 200 8.21 -6.43 -9.85
C GLU A 200 7.08 -6.11 -8.86
N LYS A 201 6.18 -5.19 -9.22
CA LYS A 201 4.92 -4.96 -8.51
C LYS A 201 3.75 -5.05 -9.48
N ARG A 202 2.65 -5.64 -9.02
CA ARG A 202 1.43 -5.87 -9.80
C ARG A 202 0.28 -5.06 -9.22
N TYR A 203 -0.44 -4.36 -10.11
CA TYR A 203 -1.58 -3.52 -9.76
C TYR A 203 -2.80 -3.95 -10.58
N PRO A 204 -4.01 -4.00 -9.99
CA PRO A 204 -5.18 -4.48 -10.71
C PRO A 204 -5.57 -3.52 -11.84
N LEU A 205 -5.86 -4.08 -13.02
CA LEU A 205 -6.61 -3.40 -14.08
C LEU A 205 -8.06 -3.89 -14.05
N VAL A 206 -8.99 -2.96 -14.17
CA VAL A 206 -10.42 -3.25 -14.07
C VAL A 206 -11.15 -3.01 -15.39
N ALA A 207 -12.28 -3.68 -15.57
CA ALA A 207 -13.15 -3.46 -16.72
C ALA A 207 -13.74 -2.05 -16.69
N GLN A 208 -13.53 -1.28 -17.77
CA GLN A 208 -14.06 0.08 -17.89
C GLN A 208 -15.60 0.13 -17.83
N GLU A 209 -16.26 -0.90 -18.36
CA GLU A 209 -17.71 -0.95 -18.48
C GLU A 209 -18.26 -2.38 -18.28
N GLU A 210 -19.57 -2.47 -18.04
CA GLU A 210 -20.26 -3.75 -17.99
C GLU A 210 -20.45 -4.32 -19.39
N ILE A 211 -20.17 -5.61 -19.55
CA ILE A 211 -20.55 -6.39 -20.73
C ILE A 211 -21.54 -7.47 -20.33
N PRO A 212 -22.85 -7.23 -20.49
CA PRO A 212 -23.88 -8.23 -20.29
C PRO A 212 -23.76 -9.38 -21.30
N ARG A 213 -24.38 -10.52 -21.00
CA ARG A 213 -24.52 -11.62 -21.96
C ARG A 213 -25.26 -11.16 -23.22
N GLY A 214 -24.76 -11.61 -24.37
CA GLY A 214 -25.39 -11.45 -25.67
C GLY A 214 -26.57 -12.39 -25.86
N ASN A 215 -27.23 -12.28 -27.01
CA ASN A 215 -28.42 -13.07 -27.32
C ASN A 215 -28.07 -14.56 -27.50
N PHE A 216 -29.08 -15.44 -27.36
CA PHE A 216 -28.95 -16.89 -27.38
C PHE A 216 -28.09 -17.44 -28.54
N LEU A 217 -28.35 -16.99 -29.78
CA LEU A 217 -27.58 -17.43 -30.95
C LEU A 217 -26.08 -17.11 -30.83
N LYS A 218 -25.74 -15.89 -30.38
CA LYS A 218 -24.35 -15.46 -30.18
C LYS A 218 -23.65 -16.29 -29.11
N VAL A 219 -24.36 -16.56 -28.00
CA VAL A 219 -23.84 -17.39 -26.92
C VAL A 219 -23.61 -18.83 -27.41
N PHE A 220 -24.57 -19.40 -28.14
CA PHE A 220 -24.49 -20.75 -28.69
C PHE A 220 -23.31 -20.93 -29.65
N PHE A 221 -23.17 -20.06 -30.66
CA PHE A 221 -22.06 -20.15 -31.62
C PHE A 221 -20.69 -19.93 -30.95
N HIS A 222 -20.58 -18.98 -30.01
CA HIS A 222 -19.34 -18.78 -29.27
C HIS A 222 -18.99 -19.97 -28.37
N SER A 223 -19.98 -20.65 -27.77
CA SER A 223 -19.74 -21.88 -27.00
C SER A 223 -19.17 -22.98 -27.88
N ILE A 224 -19.78 -23.24 -29.05
CA ILE A 224 -19.27 -24.26 -29.99
C ILE A 224 -17.84 -23.93 -30.43
N TRP A 225 -17.59 -22.67 -30.80
CA TRP A 225 -16.27 -22.25 -31.27
C TRP A 225 -15.19 -22.36 -30.19
N LEU A 226 -15.50 -21.98 -28.94
CA LEU A 226 -14.57 -22.11 -27.81
C LEU A 226 -14.26 -23.57 -27.48
N THR A 227 -15.27 -24.44 -27.49
CA THR A 227 -15.08 -25.90 -27.28
C THR A 227 -14.19 -26.50 -28.37
N LEU A 228 -14.45 -26.18 -29.65
CA LEU A 228 -13.62 -26.66 -30.76
C LEU A 228 -12.19 -26.14 -30.62
N ARG A 229 -12.00 -24.86 -30.31
CA ARG A 229 -10.65 -24.29 -30.13
C ARG A 229 -9.90 -24.94 -28.97
N GLY A 230 -10.59 -25.27 -27.87
CA GLY A 230 -10.00 -25.96 -26.72
C GLY A 230 -9.57 -27.41 -26.99
N LEU A 231 -10.08 -28.06 -28.05
CA LEU A 231 -9.68 -29.41 -28.45
C LEU A 231 -8.40 -29.45 -29.29
N PHE A 232 -7.98 -28.30 -29.84
CA PHE A 232 -6.79 -28.19 -30.71
C PHE A 232 -5.69 -27.28 -30.13
N SER A 233 -5.82 -26.87 -28.86
CA SER A 233 -4.84 -26.04 -28.13
C SER A 233 -4.24 -26.85 -26.99
#